data_AF-A0A2B4S723-F1
#
_entry.id   AF-A0A2B4S723-F1
#
_cell.length_a   1.000
_cell.length_b   1.000
_cell.length_c   1.000
_cell.angle_alpha   90.00
_cell.angle_beta   90.00
_cell.angle_gamma   90.00
#
_symmetry.space_group_name_H-M   'P 1'
#
loop_
_entity.id
_entity.type
_entity.pdbx_description
1 polymer ?
#
loop_
_entity_poly.entity_id
_entity_poly.type
_entity_poly.pdbx_seq_one_letter_code
_entity_poly.pdbx_strand_id
1 'polypeptide(L)'
;MERGIIRDVRITASSQWDANHAAVNARLHFKVGGGKQGAWSAAANNQSQWLKVNLGSETDIRIIGTQRRNGYSQWVTSFKLDYNNDESSFQHYRDAGSSRDKLFAANNDRDTVVNHKLTFPMKVRYIRVIPWTWPNHISMRMELYGYSVCSLSLGMESRAISDAQISASSQWDASHAAIQGRLIFQAGGGKEGGWSARANNQNQWLQADLGSVKKVTHLATQGRNAASQWVKSYMVEYSDDGSTFHVYKEQGTNFDRVVWILICKYLYGLS
;
A
#
# COMPACT_ATOMS: atom_id res chain seq x y z
N MET A 1 -1.42 10.01 7.73
CA MET A 1 -2.67 10.02 8.52
C MET A 1 -3.06 11.45 8.84
N GLU A 2 -2.26 12.23 9.56
CA GLU A 2 -2.53 13.62 9.94
C GLU A 2 -3.06 14.48 8.80
N ARG A 3 -2.43 14.40 7.62
CA ARG A 3 -2.81 15.16 6.40
C ARG A 3 -4.12 14.72 5.73
N GLY A 4 -4.92 13.84 6.34
CA GLY A 4 -6.20 13.39 5.78
C GLY A 4 -6.13 12.39 4.61
N ILE A 5 -4.94 12.09 4.07
CA ILE A 5 -4.74 11.11 2.98
C ILE A 5 -5.39 9.75 3.31
N ILE A 6 -5.19 9.26 4.53
CA ILE A 6 -5.93 8.11 5.06
C ILE A 6 -7.28 8.63 5.56
N ARG A 7 -8.36 8.32 4.84
CA ARG A 7 -9.73 8.71 5.20
C ARG A 7 -10.19 8.03 6.50
N ASP A 8 -11.09 8.68 7.23
CA ASP A 8 -11.60 8.23 8.54
C ASP A 8 -12.11 6.79 8.55
N VAL A 9 -12.85 6.38 7.51
CA VAL A 9 -13.38 5.01 7.35
C VAL A 9 -12.30 3.91 7.38
N ARG A 10 -11.03 4.27 7.20
CA ARG A 10 -9.89 3.36 7.19
C ARG A 10 -9.20 3.22 8.53
N ILE A 11 -9.63 3.95 9.54
CA ILE A 11 -9.07 3.92 10.88
C ILE A 11 -10.13 3.34 11.81
N THR A 12 -9.90 2.12 12.29
CA THR A 12 -10.81 1.42 13.19
C THR A 12 -10.09 0.96 14.44
N ALA A 13 -10.81 0.59 15.49
CA ALA A 13 -10.23 0.08 16.72
C ALA A 13 -11.03 -1.12 17.24
N SER A 14 -10.43 -1.89 18.13
CA SER A 14 -11.10 -2.94 18.91
C SER A 14 -12.29 -2.38 19.69
N SER A 15 -12.12 -1.19 20.24
CA SER A 15 -13.13 -0.47 21.00
C SER A 15 -12.76 1.02 21.08
N GLN A 16 -13.73 1.84 21.49
CA GLN A 16 -13.55 3.25 21.77
C GLN A 16 -14.41 3.64 22.96
N TRP A 17 -13.91 4.48 23.87
CA TRP A 17 -14.65 4.91 25.07
C TRP A 17 -16.01 5.49 24.68
N ASP A 18 -16.02 6.42 23.74
CA ASP A 18 -17.23 7.01 23.15
C ASP A 18 -16.89 7.61 21.76
N ALA A 19 -17.87 8.27 21.14
CA ALA A 19 -17.69 8.95 19.85
C ALA A 19 -16.69 10.13 19.87
N ASN A 20 -16.39 10.67 21.04
CA ASN A 20 -15.42 11.74 21.25
C ASN A 20 -13.99 11.22 21.42
N HIS A 21 -13.81 9.92 21.64
CA HIS A 21 -12.53 9.20 21.72
C HIS A 21 -12.34 8.21 20.56
N ALA A 22 -13.06 8.40 19.45
CA ALA A 22 -13.08 7.47 18.33
C ALA A 22 -11.69 7.22 17.72
N ALA A 23 -11.54 6.08 17.05
CA ALA A 23 -10.30 5.66 16.39
C ALA A 23 -9.70 6.74 15.46
N VAL A 24 -10.56 7.50 14.77
CA VAL A 24 -10.18 8.57 13.83
C VAL A 24 -9.44 9.74 14.50
N ASN A 25 -9.60 9.91 15.82
CA ASN A 25 -8.88 10.92 16.60
C ASN A 25 -7.43 10.51 16.89
N ALA A 26 -7.01 9.30 16.50
CA ALA A 26 -5.64 8.83 16.66
C ALA A 26 -4.64 9.48 15.69
N ARG A 27 -4.98 10.55 14.98
CA ARG A 27 -4.04 11.24 14.10
C ARG A 27 -3.02 12.03 14.94
N LEU A 28 -1.75 12.07 14.54
CA LEU A 28 -0.77 12.96 15.18
C LEU A 28 -1.28 14.41 15.23
N HIS A 29 -0.86 15.12 16.27
CA HIS A 29 -1.20 16.52 16.52
C HIS A 29 -2.70 16.83 16.70
N PHE A 30 -3.59 15.82 16.66
CA PHE A 30 -5.00 15.99 16.94
C PHE A 30 -5.20 16.60 18.34
N LYS A 31 -6.00 17.66 18.45
CA LYS A 31 -6.18 18.44 19.68
C LYS A 31 -7.58 18.26 20.24
N VAL A 32 -7.72 18.52 21.54
CA VAL A 32 -9.04 18.65 22.18
C VAL A 32 -9.78 19.84 21.55
N GLY A 33 -11.08 19.69 21.29
CA GLY A 33 -11.91 20.74 20.69
C GLY A 33 -13.14 20.19 19.97
N GLY A 34 -14.20 20.99 19.85
CA GLY A 34 -15.43 20.58 19.13
C GLY A 34 -16.07 19.30 19.68
N GLY A 35 -16.00 19.08 21.00
CA GLY A 35 -16.45 17.86 21.67
C GLY A 35 -15.46 16.70 21.64
N LYS A 36 -14.42 16.74 20.79
CA LYS A 36 -13.41 15.68 20.66
C LYS A 36 -12.35 15.76 21.76
N GLN A 37 -11.84 14.59 22.12
CA GLN A 37 -11.06 14.38 23.34
C GLN A 37 -9.55 14.19 23.10
N GLY A 38 -9.06 14.61 21.93
CA GLY A 38 -7.61 14.76 21.68
C GLY A 38 -6.82 13.49 21.36
N ALA A 39 -7.47 12.31 21.27
CA ALA A 39 -6.88 11.05 20.78
C ALA A 39 -7.96 9.97 20.58
N TRP A 40 -7.57 8.83 20.00
CA TRP A 40 -8.29 7.59 20.25
C TRP A 40 -8.07 7.15 21.71
N SER A 41 -9.12 6.66 22.37
CA SER A 41 -9.03 5.95 23.65
C SER A 41 -9.91 4.72 23.63
N ALA A 42 -9.39 3.58 24.08
CA ALA A 42 -10.14 2.31 24.10
C ALA A 42 -11.34 2.38 25.06
N ALA A 43 -12.27 1.44 24.98
CA ALA A 43 -13.34 1.31 25.99
C ALA A 43 -12.86 0.55 27.24
N ALA A 44 -11.86 -0.32 27.09
CA ALA A 44 -11.32 -1.15 28.16
C ALA A 44 -9.78 -1.07 28.21
N ASN A 45 -9.22 -1.19 29.41
CA ASN A 45 -7.78 -1.18 29.66
C ASN A 45 -7.25 -2.61 29.79
N ASN A 46 -7.05 -3.30 28.67
CA ASN A 46 -6.48 -4.65 28.64
C ASN A 46 -5.65 -4.87 27.36
N GLN A 47 -4.92 -5.99 27.29
CA GLN A 47 -3.99 -6.28 26.19
C GLN A 47 -4.67 -6.81 24.92
N SER A 48 -6.01 -6.85 24.87
CA SER A 48 -6.76 -7.22 23.65
C SER A 48 -7.17 -6.01 22.81
N GLN A 49 -6.77 -4.79 23.21
CA GLN A 49 -7.06 -3.59 22.45
C GLN A 49 -6.15 -3.43 21.23
N TRP A 50 -6.70 -2.85 20.16
CA TRP A 50 -5.94 -2.54 18.96
C TRP A 50 -6.50 -1.31 18.24
N LEU A 51 -5.62 -0.61 17.54
CA LEU A 51 -5.96 0.43 16.56
C LEU A 51 -5.47 -0.04 15.18
N LYS A 52 -6.38 -0.17 14.22
CA LYS A 52 -6.12 -0.69 12.87
C LYS A 52 -6.19 0.43 11.84
N VAL A 53 -5.24 0.42 10.92
CA VAL A 53 -5.25 1.28 9.74
C VAL A 53 -5.27 0.40 8.48
N ASN A 54 -6.25 0.65 7.61
CA ASN A 54 -6.29 0.12 6.25
C ASN A 54 -5.62 1.12 5.30
N LEU A 55 -4.49 0.76 4.73
CA LEU A 55 -3.73 1.59 3.79
C LEU A 55 -4.36 1.59 2.38
N GLY A 56 -5.26 0.64 2.11
CA GLY A 56 -6.02 0.44 0.87
C GLY A 56 -5.23 -0.07 -0.32
N SER A 57 -3.91 0.06 -0.28
CA SER A 57 -2.96 -0.59 -1.19
C SER A 57 -1.76 -1.08 -0.39
N GLU A 58 -1.01 -2.02 -0.94
CA GLU A 58 0.23 -2.46 -0.33
C GLU A 58 1.21 -1.27 -0.22
N THR A 59 1.74 -1.07 0.99
CA THR A 59 2.55 0.09 1.34
C THR A 59 3.75 -0.40 2.14
N ASP A 60 4.94 0.13 1.80
CA ASP A 60 6.16 -0.12 2.57
C ASP A 60 6.22 0.85 3.75
N ILE A 61 5.84 0.37 4.95
CA ILE A 61 5.90 1.14 6.19
C ILE A 61 7.30 1.07 6.78
N ARG A 62 7.85 2.23 7.15
CA ARG A 62 9.24 2.36 7.63
C ARG A 62 9.36 3.01 8.99
N ILE A 63 8.47 3.95 9.30
CA ILE A 63 8.48 4.65 10.59
C ILE A 63 7.05 4.73 11.10
N ILE A 64 6.90 4.54 12.41
CA ILE A 64 5.65 4.80 13.12
C ILE A 64 5.90 5.96 14.06
N GLY A 65 5.17 7.05 13.90
CA GLY A 65 5.17 8.14 14.87
C GLY A 65 4.10 7.85 15.92
N THR A 66 4.40 8.03 17.21
CA THR A 66 3.40 7.96 18.29
C THR A 66 3.42 9.22 19.14
N GLN A 67 2.26 9.59 19.66
CA GLN A 67 2.08 10.73 20.55
C GLN A 67 0.99 10.41 21.58
N ARG A 68 1.13 10.92 22.81
CA ARG A 68 0.10 10.74 23.86
C ARG A 68 -1.21 11.48 23.53
N ARG A 69 -2.26 11.28 24.33
CA ARG A 69 -3.48 12.09 24.28
C ARG A 69 -3.20 13.57 24.59
N ASN A 70 -3.73 14.47 23.77
CA ASN A 70 -3.60 15.91 24.02
C ASN A 70 -4.41 16.32 25.26
N GLY A 71 -3.81 17.08 26.18
CA GLY A 71 -4.50 17.63 27.35
C GLY A 71 -4.70 16.68 28.54
N TYR A 72 -4.34 15.40 28.42
CA TYR A 72 -4.58 14.40 29.47
C TYR A 72 -3.33 13.56 29.78
N SER A 73 -3.28 13.04 31.02
CA SER A 73 -2.23 12.14 31.49
C SER A 73 -2.61 10.67 31.22
N GLN A 74 -2.94 10.34 29.97
CA GLN A 74 -3.33 9.00 29.52
C GLN A 74 -2.60 8.68 28.22
N TRP A 75 -1.79 7.60 28.20
CA TRP A 75 -1.04 7.22 27.01
C TRP A 75 -0.56 5.78 27.01
N VAL A 76 -0.23 5.29 25.83
CA VAL A 76 0.50 4.03 25.64
C VAL A 76 2.00 4.27 25.83
N THR A 77 2.65 3.47 26.69
CA THR A 77 4.11 3.50 26.93
C THR A 77 4.86 2.39 26.21
N SER A 78 4.19 1.32 25.81
CA SER A 78 4.75 0.35 24.86
C SER A 78 3.67 -0.33 24.02
N PHE A 79 4.03 -0.77 22.82
CA PHE A 79 3.11 -1.45 21.91
C PHE A 79 3.81 -2.54 21.10
N LYS A 80 3.01 -3.44 20.54
CA LYS A 80 3.39 -4.38 19.48
C LYS A 80 2.68 -4.01 18.18
N LEU A 81 3.12 -4.61 17.08
CA LEU A 81 2.51 -4.43 15.77
C LEU A 81 2.04 -5.75 15.23
N ASP A 82 0.82 -5.74 14.70
CA ASP A 82 0.35 -6.81 13.82
C ASP A 82 0.14 -6.25 12.42
N TYR A 83 0.29 -7.10 11.40
CA TYR A 83 0.07 -6.72 10.01
C TYR A 83 -0.53 -7.84 9.17
N ASN A 84 -1.12 -7.46 8.05
CA ASN A 84 -1.76 -8.37 7.09
C ASN A 84 -1.93 -7.70 5.70
N ASN A 85 -2.06 -8.47 4.62
CA ASN A 85 -2.29 -7.98 3.25
C ASN A 85 -3.67 -8.27 2.63
N ASP A 86 -4.42 -9.24 3.15
CA ASP A 86 -5.62 -9.84 2.55
C ASP A 86 -6.82 -9.98 3.52
N GLU A 87 -6.81 -9.25 4.64
CA GLU A 87 -7.74 -9.35 5.78
C GLU A 87 -7.86 -10.76 6.41
N SER A 88 -6.94 -11.67 6.09
CA SER A 88 -6.83 -12.99 6.75
C SER A 88 -6.19 -12.88 8.15
N SER A 89 -5.55 -13.94 8.64
CA SER A 89 -4.87 -13.94 9.94
C SER A 89 -3.79 -12.87 10.00
N PHE A 90 -3.85 -12.03 11.04
CA PHE A 90 -2.80 -11.06 11.34
C PHE A 90 -1.52 -11.76 11.79
N GLN A 91 -0.38 -11.25 11.33
CA GLN A 91 0.95 -11.70 11.73
C GLN A 91 1.58 -10.68 12.69
N HIS A 92 2.37 -11.15 13.65
CA HIS A 92 3.11 -10.29 14.57
C HIS A 92 4.42 -9.81 13.95
N TYR A 93 4.73 -8.52 14.09
CA TYR A 93 6.02 -7.99 13.67
C TYR A 93 7.14 -8.45 14.60
N ARG A 94 8.27 -8.84 13.99
CA ARG A 94 9.50 -9.29 14.65
C ARG A 94 10.69 -8.66 13.94
N ASP A 95 11.75 -8.36 14.69
CA ASP A 95 13.04 -8.05 14.07
C ASP A 95 13.60 -9.32 13.40
N ALA A 96 14.40 -9.18 12.33
CA ALA A 96 14.95 -10.34 11.64
C ALA A 96 15.80 -11.20 12.58
N GLY A 97 15.62 -12.52 12.46
CA GLY A 97 16.26 -13.49 13.33
C GLY A 97 15.62 -13.63 14.72
N SER A 98 14.66 -12.77 15.10
CA SER A 98 13.94 -12.90 16.37
C SER A 98 12.72 -13.81 16.24
N SER A 99 12.60 -14.77 17.16
CA SER A 99 11.37 -15.55 17.35
C SER A 99 10.33 -14.84 18.23
N ARG A 100 10.71 -13.74 18.89
CA ARG A 100 9.85 -12.95 19.77
C ARG A 100 9.28 -11.74 19.04
N ASP A 101 8.01 -11.45 19.32
CA ASP A 101 7.34 -10.23 18.87
C ASP A 101 8.08 -8.99 19.35
N LYS A 102 8.27 -8.03 18.45
CA LYS A 102 8.94 -6.77 18.79
C LYS A 102 8.05 -5.94 19.71
N LEU A 103 8.59 -5.59 20.87
CA LEU A 103 8.02 -4.59 21.76
C LEU A 103 8.68 -3.23 21.49
N PHE A 104 7.88 -2.22 21.18
CA PHE A 104 8.32 -0.85 20.96
C PHE A 104 8.09 -0.03 22.23
N ALA A 105 9.10 0.70 22.70
CA ALA A 105 8.94 1.70 23.75
C ALA A 105 8.35 2.97 23.12
N ALA A 106 7.16 3.37 23.55
CA ALA A 106 6.37 4.44 22.95
C ALA A 106 6.71 5.82 23.56
N ASN A 107 5.70 6.58 24.01
CA ASN A 107 5.88 7.91 24.56
C ASN A 107 6.24 7.87 26.05
N ASN A 108 7.25 8.65 26.44
CA ASN A 108 7.62 8.86 27.86
C ASN A 108 7.45 10.33 28.31
N ASP A 109 6.97 11.21 27.43
CA ASP A 109 6.74 12.62 27.74
C ASP A 109 5.41 13.15 27.18
N ARG A 110 5.16 14.41 27.51
CA ARG A 110 3.92 15.12 27.25
C ARG A 110 3.71 15.41 25.75
N ASP A 111 4.61 16.03 25.02
CA ASP A 111 4.18 16.60 23.73
C ASP A 111 5.00 16.13 22.53
N THR A 112 6.04 15.33 22.73
CA THR A 112 6.89 14.90 21.63
C THR A 112 6.25 13.76 20.82
N VAL A 113 6.45 13.84 19.51
CA VAL A 113 6.24 12.71 18.62
C VAL A 113 7.47 11.82 18.75
N VAL A 114 7.27 10.56 19.10
CA VAL A 114 8.34 9.56 19.14
C VAL A 114 8.26 8.74 17.86
N ASN A 115 9.36 8.71 17.12
CA ASN A 115 9.46 7.97 15.86
C ASN A 115 10.13 6.61 16.07
N HIS A 116 9.42 5.56 15.69
CA HIS A 116 9.86 4.17 15.76
C HIS A 116 10.26 3.70 14.37
N LYS A 117 11.56 3.69 14.07
CA LYS A 117 12.08 3.16 12.81
C LYS A 117 12.00 1.63 12.84
N LEU A 118 11.39 1.06 11.81
CA LEU A 118 11.34 -0.38 11.63
C LEU A 118 12.67 -0.85 11.04
N THR A 119 13.32 -1.81 11.73
CA THR A 119 14.56 -2.44 11.26
C THR A 119 14.33 -3.14 9.92
N PHE A 120 13.17 -3.76 9.77
CA PHE A 120 12.71 -4.39 8.53
C PHE A 120 11.42 -3.72 8.09
N PRO A 121 11.46 -2.93 7.00
CA PRO A 121 10.26 -2.34 6.44
C PRO A 121 9.21 -3.42 6.14
N MET A 122 7.95 -3.12 6.48
CA MET A 122 6.84 -4.05 6.29
C MET A 122 6.03 -3.62 5.06
N LYS A 123 5.89 -4.53 4.08
CA LYS A 123 4.95 -4.37 2.97
C LYS A 123 3.57 -4.87 3.36
N VAL A 124 2.68 -3.93 3.67
CA VAL A 124 1.40 -4.24 4.33
C VAL A 124 0.26 -3.43 3.73
N ARG A 125 -0.96 -3.97 3.78
CA ARG A 125 -2.20 -3.23 3.53
C ARG A 125 -2.92 -2.89 4.83
N TYR A 126 -2.82 -3.74 5.83
CA TYR A 126 -3.40 -3.57 7.15
C TYR A 126 -2.31 -3.59 8.20
N ILE A 127 -2.35 -2.64 9.10
CA ILE A 127 -1.48 -2.60 10.28
C ILE A 127 -2.32 -2.33 11.52
N ARG A 128 -2.02 -3.04 12.59
CA ARG A 128 -2.57 -2.81 13.93
C ARG A 128 -1.45 -2.40 14.87
N VAL A 129 -1.71 -1.36 15.64
CA VAL A 129 -0.95 -1.09 16.86
C VAL A 129 -1.68 -1.76 18.02
N ILE A 130 -0.96 -2.58 18.77
CA ILE A 130 -1.45 -3.32 19.93
C ILE A 130 -0.82 -2.72 21.19
N PRO A 131 -1.55 -1.88 21.97
CA PRO A 131 -1.06 -1.35 23.23
C PRO A 131 -0.66 -2.49 24.19
N TRP A 132 0.51 -2.37 24.82
CA TRP A 132 1.05 -3.41 25.70
C TRP A 132 1.22 -2.94 27.14
N THR A 133 1.69 -1.71 27.35
CA THR A 133 1.72 -1.03 28.66
C THR A 133 1.22 0.41 28.53
N TRP A 134 0.55 0.91 29.56
CA TRP A 134 -0.03 2.25 29.62
C TRP A 134 -0.25 2.70 31.07
N PRO A 135 0.05 3.95 31.44
CA PRO A 135 -0.49 4.55 32.66
C PRO A 135 -1.92 5.06 32.45
N ASN A 136 -2.75 4.87 33.48
CA ASN A 136 -4.14 5.34 33.60
C ASN A 136 -5.13 4.78 32.57
N HIS A 137 -4.92 5.04 31.27
CA HIS A 137 -5.84 4.64 30.22
C HIS A 137 -5.15 4.46 28.87
N ILE A 138 -5.58 3.46 28.10
CA ILE A 138 -5.13 3.25 26.72
C ILE A 138 -5.63 4.41 25.87
N SER A 139 -4.72 5.31 25.50
CA SER A 139 -4.98 6.43 24.63
C SER A 139 -3.76 6.70 23.76
N MET A 140 -3.95 7.01 22.47
CA MET A 140 -2.80 7.35 21.62
C MET A 140 -3.20 8.10 20.34
N ARG A 141 -2.23 8.85 19.84
CA ARG A 141 -2.15 9.39 18.49
C ARG A 141 -0.97 8.75 17.77
N MET A 142 -1.06 8.61 16.46
CA MET A 142 -0.05 7.97 15.63
C MET A 142 -0.04 8.50 14.20
N GLU A 143 1.08 8.22 13.52
CA GLU A 143 1.29 8.44 12.11
C GLU A 143 2.09 7.27 11.54
N LEU A 144 1.83 6.94 10.27
CA LEU A 144 2.53 5.92 9.53
C LEU A 144 3.27 6.59 8.38
N TYR A 145 4.60 6.45 8.38
CA TYR A 145 5.45 6.95 7.31
C TYR A 145 5.97 5.79 6.47
N GLY A 146 5.82 5.95 5.17
CA GLY A 146 6.16 4.94 4.18
C GLY A 146 5.88 5.45 2.77
N TYR A 147 5.96 4.57 1.79
CA TYR A 147 5.52 4.84 0.43
C TYR A 147 4.60 3.72 -0.05
N SER A 148 3.57 4.09 -0.81
CA SER A 148 2.74 3.08 -1.48
C SER A 148 3.60 2.37 -2.51
N VAL A 149 3.52 1.04 -2.55
CA VAL A 149 4.25 0.27 -3.57
C VAL A 149 3.75 0.64 -4.98
N CYS A 150 2.47 1.02 -5.11
CA CYS A 150 1.91 1.54 -6.35
C CYS A 150 2.33 3.02 -6.64
N SER A 151 2.97 3.73 -5.70
CA SER A 151 3.44 5.12 -5.92
C SER A 151 4.82 5.25 -6.56
N LEU A 152 5.57 4.14 -6.66
CA LEU A 152 6.84 4.08 -7.39
C LEU A 152 6.61 3.47 -8.79
N SER A 153 5.72 4.08 -9.58
CA SER A 153 5.50 3.65 -10.96
C SER A 153 6.74 3.98 -11.81
N LEU A 154 7.15 3.05 -12.68
CA LEU A 154 8.34 3.25 -13.52
C LEU A 154 8.09 4.18 -14.70
N GLY A 155 6.84 4.61 -14.93
CA GLY A 155 6.53 5.62 -15.95
C GLY A 155 5.47 5.26 -16.98
N MET A 156 4.87 4.07 -16.92
CA MET A 156 3.81 3.68 -17.86
C MET A 156 2.60 4.61 -17.76
N GLU A 157 2.12 4.91 -16.55
CA GLU A 157 0.98 5.82 -16.36
C GLU A 157 1.39 7.29 -16.50
N SER A 158 2.46 7.70 -15.81
CA SER A 158 2.93 9.09 -15.76
C SER A 158 3.59 9.60 -17.05
N ARG A 159 3.77 8.73 -18.05
CA ARG A 159 4.48 8.99 -19.30
C ARG A 159 5.99 9.26 -19.17
N ALA A 160 6.58 8.98 -18.01
CA ALA A 160 8.04 8.99 -17.86
C ALA A 160 8.73 7.90 -18.71
N ILE A 161 8.05 6.77 -18.96
CA ILE A 161 8.37 5.88 -20.08
C ILE A 161 7.69 6.49 -21.30
N SER A 162 8.49 6.94 -22.27
CA SER A 162 8.00 7.60 -23.47
C SER A 162 7.27 6.63 -24.41
N ASP A 163 6.49 7.14 -25.35
CA ASP A 163 5.78 6.31 -26.33
C ASP A 163 6.75 5.51 -27.23
N ALA A 164 7.95 6.04 -27.49
CA ALA A 164 9.00 5.35 -28.27
C ALA A 164 9.57 4.11 -27.56
N GLN A 165 9.42 4.04 -26.24
CA GLN A 165 9.88 2.92 -25.42
C GLN A 165 8.84 1.80 -25.31
N ILE A 166 7.66 1.95 -25.92
CA ILE A 166 6.58 0.96 -25.83
C ILE A 166 6.37 0.33 -27.21
N SER A 167 6.50 -0.99 -27.28
CA SER A 167 6.32 -1.77 -28.50
C SER A 167 5.47 -3.01 -28.23
N ALA A 168 4.94 -3.64 -29.28
CA ALA A 168 4.15 -4.86 -29.16
C ALA A 168 4.41 -5.77 -30.37
N SER A 169 4.10 -7.06 -30.22
CA SER A 169 4.13 -8.04 -31.32
C SER A 169 3.22 -7.64 -32.47
N SER A 170 2.05 -7.09 -32.15
CA SER A 170 1.06 -6.63 -33.11
C SER A 170 0.10 -5.64 -32.46
N GLN A 171 -0.67 -4.92 -33.27
CA GLN A 171 -1.77 -4.09 -32.83
C GLN A 171 -2.94 -4.20 -33.81
N TRP A 172 -4.17 -4.20 -33.30
CA TRP A 172 -5.39 -4.32 -34.10
C TRP A 172 -5.49 -3.19 -35.14
N ASP A 173 -5.30 -1.96 -34.70
CA ASP A 173 -5.19 -0.75 -35.53
C ASP A 173 -4.46 0.37 -34.74
N ALA A 174 -4.39 1.57 -35.32
CA ALA A 174 -3.79 2.74 -34.68
C ALA A 174 -4.57 3.24 -33.43
N SER A 175 -5.85 2.88 -33.32
CA SER A 175 -6.72 3.17 -32.20
C SER A 175 -6.55 2.18 -31.05
N HIS A 176 -5.84 1.07 -31.24
CA HIS A 176 -5.47 0.06 -30.23
C HIS A 176 -3.94 -0.12 -30.09
N ALA A 177 -3.17 0.90 -30.46
CA ALA A 177 -1.71 0.83 -30.52
C ALA A 177 -1.05 0.49 -29.17
N ALA A 178 0.16 -0.08 -29.22
CA ALA A 178 0.93 -0.49 -28.03
C ALA A 178 1.06 0.63 -26.98
N ILE A 179 1.28 1.86 -27.43
CA ILE A 179 1.42 3.07 -26.59
C ILE A 179 0.19 3.39 -25.73
N GLN A 180 -0.95 2.77 -26.02
CA GLN A 180 -2.19 2.88 -25.25
C GLN A 180 -2.28 1.85 -24.12
N GLY A 181 -1.35 0.90 -24.04
CA GLY A 181 -1.20 -0.07 -22.94
C GLY A 181 -0.76 0.55 -21.62
N ARG A 182 -1.08 1.82 -21.38
CA ARG A 182 -0.81 2.55 -20.13
C ARG A 182 -1.98 2.33 -19.17
N LEU A 183 -1.68 2.23 -17.88
CA LEU A 183 -2.71 2.05 -16.87
C LEU A 183 -3.65 3.27 -16.84
N ILE A 184 -4.96 3.02 -16.63
CA ILE A 184 -6.03 4.04 -16.54
C ILE A 184 -6.25 4.82 -17.85
N PHE A 185 -5.61 4.43 -18.95
CA PHE A 185 -5.85 5.02 -20.26
C PHE A 185 -7.33 4.88 -20.66
N GLN A 186 -7.99 6.00 -20.96
CA GLN A 186 -9.41 6.03 -21.27
C GLN A 186 -9.62 6.07 -22.79
N ALA A 187 -10.63 5.33 -23.26
CA ALA A 187 -11.16 5.51 -24.60
C ALA A 187 -11.71 6.94 -24.78
N GLY A 188 -11.54 7.50 -25.97
CA GLY A 188 -11.86 8.88 -26.30
C GLY A 188 -10.93 9.45 -27.37
N GLY A 189 -11.39 10.46 -28.11
CA GLY A 189 -10.57 11.11 -29.16
C GLY A 189 -10.10 10.14 -30.26
N GLY A 190 -10.92 9.13 -30.59
CA GLY A 190 -10.58 8.07 -31.56
C GLY A 190 -9.67 6.97 -31.01
N LYS A 191 -9.43 6.93 -29.69
CA LYS A 191 -8.66 5.89 -29.00
C LYS A 191 -9.58 4.95 -28.23
N GLU A 192 -9.12 3.71 -28.06
CA GLU A 192 -9.99 2.58 -27.68
C GLU A 192 -9.73 2.05 -26.26
N GLY A 193 -9.00 2.82 -25.45
CA GLY A 193 -8.86 2.57 -24.01
C GLY A 193 -7.86 1.48 -23.64
N GLY A 194 -6.95 1.12 -24.55
CA GLY A 194 -5.89 0.16 -24.28
C GLY A 194 -5.21 -0.37 -25.53
N TRP A 195 -4.15 -1.15 -25.35
CA TRP A 195 -3.57 -1.96 -26.42
C TRP A 195 -4.47 -3.17 -26.72
N SER A 196 -4.56 -3.56 -28.00
CA SER A 196 -5.14 -4.83 -28.40
C SER A 196 -4.30 -5.45 -29.51
N ALA A 197 -3.91 -6.71 -29.32
CA ALA A 197 -3.21 -7.47 -30.34
C ALA A 197 -4.08 -7.67 -31.58
N ARG A 198 -3.44 -7.80 -32.75
CA ARG A 198 -4.15 -8.08 -34.00
C ARG A 198 -4.71 -9.49 -34.06
N ALA A 199 -4.03 -10.44 -33.44
CA ALA A 199 -4.42 -11.85 -33.37
C ALA A 199 -4.55 -12.31 -31.92
N ASN A 200 -5.58 -13.12 -31.63
CA ASN A 200 -5.80 -13.70 -30.31
C ASN A 200 -5.10 -15.07 -30.20
N ASN A 201 -3.78 -15.06 -30.02
CA ASN A 201 -2.99 -16.27 -29.82
C ASN A 201 -1.97 -16.08 -28.67
N GLN A 202 -1.26 -17.15 -28.31
CA GLN A 202 -0.34 -17.17 -27.18
C GLN A 202 1.02 -16.50 -27.48
N ASN A 203 1.27 -16.07 -28.72
CA ASN A 203 2.55 -15.50 -29.15
C ASN A 203 2.49 -13.96 -29.21
N GLN A 204 1.58 -13.34 -28.46
CA GLN A 204 1.45 -11.88 -28.41
C GLN A 204 2.16 -11.31 -27.20
N TRP A 205 2.85 -10.18 -27.38
CA TRP A 205 3.58 -9.51 -26.33
C TRP A 205 3.41 -7.99 -26.41
N LEU A 206 3.54 -7.34 -25.26
CA LEU A 206 3.63 -5.89 -25.08
C LEU A 206 4.89 -5.64 -24.24
N GLN A 207 5.79 -4.79 -24.74
CA GLN A 207 7.10 -4.52 -24.17
C GLN A 207 7.22 -3.04 -23.79
N ALA A 208 7.90 -2.79 -22.69
CA ALA A 208 8.32 -1.46 -22.27
C ALA A 208 9.82 -1.45 -22.00
N ASP A 209 10.57 -0.64 -22.76
CA ASP A 209 11.98 -0.37 -22.51
C ASP A 209 12.14 0.60 -21.32
N LEU A 210 12.82 0.16 -20.27
CA LEU A 210 13.02 0.93 -19.04
C LEU A 210 14.22 1.90 -19.12
N GLY A 211 14.96 1.90 -20.23
CA GLY A 211 16.10 2.76 -20.56
C GLY A 211 17.38 2.49 -19.77
N SER A 212 17.28 1.78 -18.64
CA SER A 212 18.39 1.32 -17.82
C SER A 212 17.93 0.13 -16.99
N VAL A 213 18.86 -0.67 -16.48
CA VAL A 213 18.53 -1.78 -15.58
C VAL A 213 17.78 -1.24 -14.35
N LYS A 214 16.52 -1.66 -14.19
CA LYS A 214 15.66 -1.30 -13.05
C LYS A 214 15.23 -2.54 -12.28
N LYS A 215 15.09 -2.39 -10.97
CA LYS A 215 14.43 -3.39 -10.13
C LYS A 215 12.92 -3.27 -10.28
N VAL A 216 12.32 -4.10 -11.14
CA VAL A 216 10.86 -4.26 -11.22
C VAL A 216 10.41 -5.16 -10.06
N THR A 217 9.42 -4.70 -9.29
CA THR A 217 8.93 -5.44 -8.12
C THR A 217 7.50 -5.94 -8.28
N HIS A 218 6.67 -5.24 -9.07
CA HIS A 218 5.27 -5.56 -9.28
C HIS A 218 4.84 -5.10 -10.68
N LEU A 219 3.77 -5.72 -11.18
CA LEU A 219 3.07 -5.33 -12.40
C LEU A 219 1.61 -5.06 -12.06
N ALA A 220 1.08 -3.94 -12.56
CA ALA A 220 -0.34 -3.65 -12.50
C ALA A 220 -0.91 -3.76 -13.92
N THR A 221 -1.99 -4.52 -14.09
CA THR A 221 -2.67 -4.69 -15.37
C THR A 221 -4.12 -4.29 -15.27
N GLN A 222 -4.70 -3.82 -16.38
CA GLN A 222 -6.10 -3.41 -16.44
C GLN A 222 -6.69 -3.83 -17.79
N GLY A 223 -7.98 -4.17 -17.81
CA GLY A 223 -8.74 -4.33 -19.04
C GLY A 223 -9.05 -2.99 -19.70
N ARG A 224 -9.58 -3.02 -20.92
CA ARG A 224 -10.01 -1.81 -21.62
C ARG A 224 -11.19 -1.17 -20.90
N ASN A 225 -11.20 0.16 -20.78
CA ASN A 225 -12.26 0.86 -20.05
C ASN A 225 -13.62 0.88 -20.79
N ALA A 226 -13.60 0.82 -22.12
CA ALA A 226 -14.79 0.92 -22.98
C ALA A 226 -15.27 -0.43 -23.55
N ALA A 227 -14.63 -1.55 -23.19
CA ALA A 227 -14.98 -2.87 -23.69
C ALA A 227 -14.84 -3.93 -22.60
N SER A 228 -15.71 -4.94 -22.63
CA SER A 228 -15.65 -6.10 -21.73
C SER A 228 -14.55 -7.09 -22.16
N GLN A 229 -13.30 -6.60 -22.20
CA GLN A 229 -12.13 -7.32 -22.70
C GLN A 229 -10.94 -7.12 -21.75
N TRP A 230 -10.35 -8.22 -21.29
CA TRP A 230 -9.18 -8.22 -20.41
C TRP A 230 -8.38 -9.52 -20.56
N VAL A 231 -7.07 -9.42 -20.36
CA VAL A 231 -6.17 -10.58 -20.26
C VAL A 231 -6.36 -11.21 -18.88
N LYS A 232 -6.56 -12.53 -18.78
CA LYS A 232 -6.77 -13.22 -17.49
C LYS A 232 -5.47 -13.75 -16.86
N SER A 233 -4.51 -14.09 -17.71
CA SER A 233 -3.26 -14.75 -17.36
C SER A 233 -2.18 -14.33 -18.36
N TYR A 234 -0.96 -14.13 -17.88
CA TYR A 234 0.18 -13.76 -18.72
C TYR A 234 1.48 -14.36 -18.18
N MET A 235 2.50 -14.41 -19.03
CA MET A 235 3.88 -14.67 -18.63
C MET A 235 4.66 -13.34 -18.64
N VAL A 236 5.70 -13.25 -17.83
CA VAL A 236 6.59 -12.08 -17.79
C VAL A 236 7.94 -12.52 -18.30
N GLU A 237 8.47 -11.80 -19.27
CA GLU A 237 9.82 -11.96 -19.75
C GLU A 237 10.63 -10.69 -19.46
N TYR A 238 11.93 -10.84 -19.26
CA TYR A 238 12.86 -9.74 -19.03
C TYR A 238 14.14 -9.92 -19.86
N SER A 239 14.76 -8.82 -20.22
CA SER A 239 15.98 -8.77 -21.01
C SER A 239 16.82 -7.56 -20.61
N ASP A 240 18.14 -7.72 -20.61
CA ASP A 240 19.10 -6.63 -20.40
C ASP A 240 19.62 -6.05 -21.73
N ASP A 241 19.37 -6.72 -22.86
CA ASP A 241 19.86 -6.34 -24.20
C ASP A 241 18.74 -6.03 -25.21
N GLY A 242 17.48 -6.27 -24.84
CA GLY A 242 16.31 -6.03 -25.69
C GLY A 242 16.13 -7.05 -26.82
N SER A 243 16.91 -8.13 -26.84
CA SER A 243 16.92 -9.15 -27.89
C SER A 243 16.75 -10.57 -27.34
N THR A 244 17.47 -10.91 -26.27
CA THR A 244 17.41 -12.20 -25.59
C THR A 244 16.55 -12.06 -24.34
N PHE A 245 15.40 -12.73 -24.34
CA PHE A 245 14.44 -12.66 -23.24
C PHE A 245 14.46 -13.92 -22.39
N HIS A 246 14.33 -13.73 -21.08
CA HIS A 246 14.23 -14.78 -20.10
C HIS A 246 12.86 -14.76 -19.44
N VAL A 247 12.20 -15.91 -19.37
CA VAL A 247 10.95 -16.07 -18.64
C VAL A 247 11.21 -15.93 -17.14
N TYR A 248 10.41 -15.09 -16.49
CA TYR A 248 10.41 -14.95 -15.04
C TYR A 248 9.91 -16.23 -14.36
N LYS A 249 10.69 -16.73 -13.40
CA LYS A 249 10.37 -17.89 -12.56
C LYS A 249 10.34 -17.45 -11.10
N GLU A 250 9.26 -17.79 -10.39
CA GLU A 250 9.15 -17.47 -8.96
C GLU A 250 10.06 -18.40 -8.14
N GLN A 251 10.80 -17.84 -7.19
CA GLN A 251 11.72 -18.59 -6.34
C GLN A 251 11.02 -19.76 -5.64
N GLY A 252 11.58 -20.97 -5.78
CA GLY A 252 11.06 -22.20 -5.18
C GLY A 252 10.13 -23.02 -6.08
N THR A 253 9.88 -22.58 -7.31
CA THR A 253 9.13 -23.37 -8.31
C THR A 253 9.95 -23.56 -9.58
N ASN A 254 10.08 -24.82 -10.04
CA ASN A 254 10.77 -25.15 -11.29
C ASN A 254 9.87 -24.99 -12.53
N PHE A 255 8.71 -24.36 -12.38
CA PHE A 255 7.72 -24.19 -13.44
C PHE A 255 7.64 -22.73 -13.87
N ASP A 256 7.42 -22.51 -15.16
CA ASP A 256 7.09 -21.19 -15.70
C ASP A 256 5.75 -20.75 -15.08
N ARG A 257 5.77 -19.65 -14.33
CA ARG A 257 4.58 -19.22 -13.59
C ARG A 257 3.75 -18.27 -14.44
N VAL A 258 2.50 -18.66 -14.68
CA VAL A 258 1.44 -17.75 -15.12
C VAL A 258 1.19 -16.75 -14.00
N VAL A 259 1.45 -15.47 -14.26
CA VAL A 259 1.20 -14.38 -13.32
C VAL A 259 -0.28 -13.99 -13.41
N TRP A 260 -0.93 -13.93 -12.25
CA TRP A 260 -2.31 -13.47 -12.13
C TRP A 260 -2.35 -11.95 -12.01
N ILE A 261 -3.42 -11.35 -12.53
CA ILE A 261 -3.65 -9.90 -12.46
C ILE A 261 -3.69 -9.45 -10.99
N LEU A 262 -2.80 -8.53 -10.61
CA LEU A 262 -2.96 -7.72 -9.42
C LEU A 262 -3.46 -6.33 -9.85
N ILE A 263 -4.71 -6.00 -9.54
CA ILE A 263 -5.24 -4.66 -9.79
C ILE A 263 -4.82 -3.76 -8.62
N CYS A 264 -3.78 -2.93 -8.79
CA CYS A 264 -3.56 -1.76 -7.93
C CYS A 264 -4.73 -0.79 -8.14
N LYS A 265 -5.70 -0.74 -7.22
CA LYS A 265 -6.66 0.37 -7.18
C LYS A 265 -5.93 1.61 -6.69
N TYR A 266 -5.61 2.52 -7.60
CA TYR A 266 -5.13 3.86 -7.27
C TYR A 266 -6.27 4.64 -6.62
N LEU A 267 -6.06 5.10 -5.39
CA LEU A 267 -6.92 6.09 -4.78
C LEU A 267 -6.32 7.45 -5.10
N TYR A 268 -6.73 8.01 -6.23
CA TYR A 268 -6.46 9.43 -6.50
C TYR A 268 -7.23 10.26 -5.48
N GLY A 269 -6.49 10.98 -4.62
CA GLY A 269 -6.95 12.24 -4.09
C GLY A 269 -6.48 13.31 -5.08
N LEU A 270 -7.40 13.78 -5.92
CA LEU A 270 -7.17 14.92 -6.82
C LEU A 270 -7.05 16.21 -5.99
N SER A 271 -6.04 17.01 -6.37
CA SER A 271 -5.81 18.45 -6.16
C SER A 271 -6.09 19.06 -4.78
#